data_AF-A0A2W2EJ31-F1
#
_entry.id   AF-A0A2W2EJ31-F1
#
_cell.length_a   1.000
_cell.length_b   1.000
_cell.length_c   1.000
_cell.angle_alpha   90.00
_cell.angle_beta   90.00
_cell.angle_gamma   90.00
#
_symmetry.space_group_name_H-M   'P 1'
#
loop_
_entity.id
_entity.type
_entity.pdbx_description
1 polymer ?
#
loop_
_entity_poly.entity_id
_entity_poly.type
_entity_poly.pdbx_seq_one_letter_code
_entity_poly.pdbx_strand_id
1 'polypeptide(L)'
;MHTAWLITAWLVAALAPAGSALSSSPHPLAGVIAGRASAVPPPPDAPVGGVPVRVAARAPGPVLVCDVATPLVRPLGFTPPVRLVPGRVAVRGNFELTGCASAGRSAASLRSGWAVLKATAQASCTSVRQVRGSVLVTWFDVTGRPAGTSKVRLRADRLVARHPAEALLDGAVTAGRLTGARVHGVLAAPATLLGCATAGTTTLSGAGRITFR
;
A
#
# COMPACT_ATOMS: atom_id res chain seq x y z
N MET A 1 45.36 -15.88 11.16
CA MET A 1 45.60 -15.32 9.81
C MET A 1 44.33 -14.55 9.43
N HIS A 2 44.23 -13.28 9.82
CA HIS A 2 44.62 -12.08 9.03
C HIS A 2 43.82 -11.98 7.71
N THR A 3 42.68 -11.27 7.72
CA THR A 3 42.43 -9.88 7.24
C THR A 3 42.13 -9.80 5.74
N ALA A 4 40.95 -9.26 5.38
CA ALA A 4 40.79 -8.23 4.34
C ALA A 4 39.31 -7.84 4.19
N TRP A 5 38.94 -6.77 4.88
CA TRP A 5 37.76 -5.95 4.57
C TRP A 5 38.08 -5.10 3.34
N LEU A 6 37.21 -5.09 2.33
CA LEU A 6 37.23 -4.06 1.28
C LEU A 6 35.93 -3.28 1.32
N ILE A 7 36.06 -2.12 1.95
CA ILE A 7 35.18 -0.96 1.88
C ILE A 7 35.41 -0.35 0.49
N THR A 8 34.36 -0.16 -0.31
CA THR A 8 34.44 0.68 -1.51
C THR A 8 33.34 1.73 -1.46
N ALA A 9 33.79 2.96 -1.61
CA ALA A 9 33.10 4.20 -1.34
C ALA A 9 31.93 4.45 -2.29
N TRP A 10 30.87 5.04 -1.72
CA TRP A 10 29.76 5.61 -2.46
C TRP A 10 30.16 6.98 -3.00
N LEU A 11 30.07 7.16 -4.33
CA LEU A 11 30.08 8.48 -4.96
C LEU A 11 28.64 8.92 -5.18
N VAL A 12 28.22 9.98 -4.48
CA VAL A 12 26.92 10.62 -4.64
C VAL A 12 27.07 11.74 -5.66
N ALA A 13 26.47 11.59 -6.83
CA ALA A 13 26.24 12.69 -7.76
C ALA A 13 24.76 13.09 -7.65
N ALA A 14 24.51 14.23 -7.00
CA ALA A 14 23.21 14.88 -6.95
C ALA A 14 22.98 15.68 -8.24
N LEU A 15 22.00 15.27 -9.04
CA LEU A 15 21.39 16.15 -10.05
C LEU A 15 19.96 16.49 -9.59
N ALA A 16 19.73 17.78 -9.38
CA ALA A 16 18.42 18.35 -9.11
C ALA A 16 17.58 18.41 -10.41
N PRO A 17 16.27 18.10 -10.37
CA PRO A 17 15.38 18.40 -11.49
C PRO A 17 14.86 19.84 -11.40
N ALA A 18 15.13 20.62 -12.46
CA ALA A 18 14.34 21.78 -12.84
C ALA A 18 13.20 21.32 -13.75
N GLY A 19 11.98 21.83 -13.56
CA GLY A 19 10.98 21.75 -14.63
C GLY A 19 9.52 21.65 -14.18
N SER A 20 8.93 22.83 -14.00
CA SER A 20 7.64 23.24 -14.56
C SER A 20 6.35 22.61 -14.01
N ALA A 21 5.67 23.48 -13.26
CA ALA A 21 4.25 23.43 -12.93
C ALA A 21 3.35 23.41 -14.18
N LEU A 22 2.29 22.61 -14.12
CA LEU A 22 1.02 22.89 -14.79
C LEU A 22 -0.09 22.70 -13.75
N SER A 23 -0.53 23.84 -13.21
CA SER A 23 -1.70 23.98 -12.35
C SER A 23 -2.94 24.03 -13.25
N SER A 24 -3.76 22.98 -13.24
CA SER A 24 -5.07 22.96 -13.89
C SER A 24 -6.16 23.11 -12.84
N SER A 25 -6.71 24.32 -12.71
CA SER A 25 -7.89 24.61 -11.89
C SER A 25 -9.17 24.12 -12.56
N PRO A 26 -10.01 23.30 -11.90
CA PRO A 26 -11.38 23.08 -12.34
C PRO A 26 -12.30 24.18 -11.78
N HIS A 27 -13.07 24.79 -12.68
CA HIS A 27 -14.10 25.77 -12.35
C HIS A 27 -15.35 25.06 -11.82
N PRO A 28 -15.93 25.46 -10.66
CA PRO A 28 -17.27 25.02 -10.29
C PRO A 28 -18.33 25.90 -10.97
N LEU A 29 -19.15 25.30 -11.82
CA LEU A 29 -20.42 25.89 -12.27
C LEU A 29 -21.41 25.85 -11.10
N ALA A 30 -21.59 26.98 -10.42
CA ALA A 30 -22.61 27.19 -9.41
C ALA A 30 -23.96 27.50 -10.09
N GLY A 31 -24.80 26.48 -10.27
CA GLY A 31 -26.20 26.66 -10.62
C GLY A 31 -27.01 27.02 -9.38
N VAL A 32 -27.41 28.29 -9.27
CA VAL A 32 -28.33 28.79 -8.24
C VAL A 32 -29.75 28.67 -8.77
N ILE A 33 -30.52 27.70 -8.28
CA ILE A 33 -31.97 27.64 -8.49
C ILE A 33 -32.64 28.11 -7.20
N ALA A 34 -33.13 29.34 -7.20
CA ALA A 34 -33.90 29.92 -6.11
C ALA A 34 -35.36 29.43 -6.20
N GLY A 35 -35.67 28.32 -5.53
CA GLY A 35 -37.05 27.89 -5.28
C GLY A 35 -37.61 28.57 -4.04
N ARG A 36 -38.53 29.52 -4.22
CA ARG A 36 -39.36 30.06 -3.12
C ARG A 36 -40.37 28.98 -2.70
N ALA A 37 -40.13 28.35 -1.55
CA ALA A 37 -41.12 27.50 -0.89
C ALA A 37 -42.01 28.37 0.01
N SER A 38 -43.32 28.36 -0.26
CA SER A 38 -44.33 28.93 0.64
C SER A 38 -44.37 28.11 1.93
N ALA A 39 -44.11 28.76 3.07
CA ALA A 39 -44.22 28.16 4.39
C ALA A 39 -45.71 28.04 4.76
N VAL A 40 -46.19 26.80 4.89
CA VAL A 40 -47.45 26.46 5.56
C VAL A 40 -47.14 26.31 7.06
N PRO A 41 -47.81 27.01 7.99
CA PRO A 41 -47.60 26.83 9.41
C PRO A 41 -48.11 25.44 9.86
N PRO A 42 -47.32 24.65 10.62
CA PRO A 42 -47.78 23.39 11.18
C PRO A 42 -48.71 23.62 12.39
N PRO A 43 -49.65 22.69 12.65
CA PRO A 43 -50.50 22.70 13.85
C PRO A 43 -49.67 22.43 15.12
N PRO A 44 -50.12 22.93 16.29
CA PRO A 44 -49.43 22.72 17.55
C PRO A 44 -49.68 21.31 18.14
N ASP A 45 -48.65 20.84 18.84
CA ASP A 45 -48.65 19.80 19.88
C ASP A 45 -48.94 18.35 19.48
N ALA A 46 -47.91 17.70 18.94
CA ALA A 46 -47.70 16.26 19.14
C ALA A 46 -46.41 16.06 19.96
N PRO A 47 -46.41 15.16 20.96
CA PRO A 47 -45.23 14.88 21.77
C PRO A 47 -44.09 14.38 20.88
N VAL A 48 -43.00 15.14 20.84
CA VAL A 48 -41.76 14.76 20.15
C VAL A 48 -41.16 13.56 20.87
N GLY A 49 -41.57 12.37 20.44
CA GLY A 49 -40.86 11.14 20.73
C GLY A 49 -39.45 11.28 20.17
N GLY A 50 -38.48 11.53 21.04
CA GLY A 50 -37.07 11.67 20.70
C GLY A 50 -36.60 10.42 19.96
N VAL A 51 -36.48 10.52 18.63
CA VAL A 51 -35.83 9.49 17.83
C VAL A 51 -34.38 9.47 18.29
N PRO A 52 -33.86 8.35 18.84
CA PRO A 52 -32.46 8.26 19.21
C PRO A 52 -31.64 8.41 17.93
N VAL A 53 -30.97 9.55 17.79
CA VAL A 53 -29.95 9.76 16.76
C VAL A 53 -28.85 8.75 17.07
N ARG A 54 -28.85 7.62 16.37
CA ARG A 54 -27.73 6.68 16.38
C ARG A 54 -26.55 7.40 15.75
N VAL A 55 -25.67 7.94 16.58
CA VAL A 55 -24.36 8.41 16.16
C VAL A 55 -23.64 7.19 15.59
N ALA A 56 -23.49 7.16 14.27
CA ALA A 56 -22.75 6.09 13.60
C ALA A 56 -21.33 6.06 14.17
N ALA A 57 -20.97 4.94 14.81
CA ALA A 57 -19.63 4.75 15.33
C ALA A 57 -18.63 4.90 14.17
N ARG A 58 -17.72 5.88 14.30
CA ARG A 58 -16.70 6.15 13.29
C ARG A 58 -15.84 4.90 13.13
N ALA A 59 -15.75 4.40 11.90
CA ALA A 59 -14.87 3.27 11.60
C ALA A 59 -13.45 3.58 12.12
N PRO A 60 -12.76 2.62 12.76
CA PRO A 60 -11.40 2.84 13.23
C PRO A 60 -10.53 3.35 12.08
N GLY A 61 -9.88 4.49 12.30
CA GLY A 61 -8.91 5.05 11.35
C GLY A 61 -7.70 4.14 11.19
N PRO A 62 -6.88 4.34 10.14
CA PRO A 62 -5.69 3.54 9.94
C PRO A 62 -4.73 3.69 11.12
N VAL A 63 -4.19 2.56 11.58
CA VAL A 63 -3.18 2.51 12.65
C VAL A 63 -1.84 3.02 12.15
N LEU A 64 -1.50 2.75 10.88
CA LEU A 64 -0.26 3.21 10.26
C LEU A 64 -0.43 3.34 8.75
N VAL A 65 0.12 4.38 8.15
CA VAL A 65 0.22 4.57 6.69
C VAL A 65 1.68 4.82 6.35
N CYS A 66 2.22 4.14 5.34
CA CYS A 66 3.58 4.37 4.84
C CYS A 66 3.56 4.44 3.32
N ASP A 67 4.52 5.16 2.74
CA ASP A 67 4.87 4.97 1.34
C ASP A 67 5.70 3.68 1.21
N VAL A 68 5.52 2.97 0.10
CA VAL A 68 6.19 1.70 -0.17
C VAL A 68 6.89 1.77 -1.51
N ALA A 69 8.13 1.27 -1.57
CA ALA A 69 8.87 1.16 -2.82
C ALA A 69 9.67 -0.13 -2.87
N THR A 70 9.86 -0.68 -4.07
CA THR A 70 10.86 -1.73 -4.31
C THR A 70 12.22 -1.06 -4.52
N PRO A 71 13.26 -1.43 -3.76
CA PRO A 71 14.60 -0.89 -3.97
C PRO A 71 15.10 -1.19 -5.39
N LEU A 72 15.72 -0.20 -6.05
CA LEU A 72 16.19 -0.34 -7.44
C LEU A 72 17.14 -1.51 -7.65
N VAL A 73 18.02 -1.77 -6.67
CA VAL A 73 18.99 -2.86 -6.70
C VAL A 73 18.40 -4.24 -6.35
N ARG A 74 17.17 -4.28 -5.82
CA ARG A 74 16.51 -5.50 -5.33
C ARG A 74 15.01 -5.48 -5.67
N PRO A 75 14.64 -5.56 -6.97
CA PRO A 75 13.25 -5.62 -7.39
C PRO A 75 12.57 -6.90 -6.90
N LEU A 76 11.25 -6.97 -7.03
CA LEU A 76 10.53 -8.22 -6.83
C LEU A 76 10.87 -9.17 -7.98
N GLY A 77 11.32 -10.38 -7.68
CA GLY A 77 11.60 -11.43 -8.65
C GLY A 77 10.48 -12.45 -8.73
N PHE A 78 10.23 -12.96 -9.94
CA PHE A 78 9.25 -14.00 -10.26
C PHE A 78 9.95 -15.24 -10.80
N THR A 79 9.57 -16.42 -10.31
CA THR A 79 10.11 -17.69 -10.80
C THR A 79 9.00 -18.75 -10.87
N PRO A 80 8.65 -19.27 -12.06
CA PRO A 80 9.08 -18.83 -13.39
C PRO A 80 8.64 -17.38 -13.72
N PRO A 81 9.10 -16.79 -14.85
CA PRO A 81 8.63 -15.49 -15.30
C PRO A 81 7.10 -15.48 -15.49
N VAL A 82 6.45 -14.35 -15.17
CA VAL A 82 5.02 -14.14 -15.44
C VAL A 82 4.82 -13.98 -16.94
N ARG A 83 3.76 -14.60 -17.49
CA ARG A 83 3.44 -14.59 -18.93
C ARG A 83 1.94 -14.36 -19.14
N LEU A 84 1.48 -14.31 -20.39
CA LEU A 84 0.04 -14.23 -20.70
C LEU A 84 -0.74 -15.43 -20.18
N VAL A 85 -0.19 -16.63 -20.34
CA VAL A 85 -0.81 -17.85 -19.85
C VAL A 85 -0.66 -17.91 -18.33
N PRO A 86 -1.76 -18.03 -17.57
CA PRO A 86 -1.68 -18.16 -16.12
C PRO A 86 -0.83 -19.34 -15.69
N GLY A 87 0.12 -19.09 -14.79
CA GLY A 87 1.02 -20.10 -14.24
C GLY A 87 1.25 -19.91 -12.75
N ARG A 88 1.67 -20.97 -12.06
CA ARG A 88 2.13 -20.85 -10.68
C ARG A 88 3.50 -20.21 -10.66
N VAL A 89 3.64 -19.11 -9.92
CA VAL A 89 4.90 -18.37 -9.76
C VAL A 89 5.25 -18.22 -8.28
N ALA A 90 6.53 -18.34 -7.98
CA ALA A 90 7.11 -17.90 -6.72
C ALA A 90 7.51 -16.44 -6.84
N VAL A 91 7.24 -15.65 -5.80
CA VAL A 91 7.59 -14.23 -5.72
C VAL A 91 8.51 -14.02 -4.51
N ARG A 92 9.61 -13.31 -4.72
CA ARG A 92 10.53 -12.90 -3.66
C ARG A 92 10.98 -11.48 -3.88
N GLY A 93 11.23 -10.75 -2.81
CA GLY A 93 11.86 -9.43 -2.94
C GLY A 93 11.78 -8.65 -1.65
N ASN A 94 12.16 -7.38 -1.75
CA ASN A 94 12.16 -6.48 -0.61
C ASN A 94 11.33 -5.25 -0.92
N PHE A 95 10.78 -4.65 0.13
CA PHE A 95 10.20 -3.32 0.08
C PHE A 95 10.85 -2.43 1.12
N GLU A 96 11.02 -1.18 0.76
CA GLU A 96 11.31 -0.09 1.67
C GLU A 96 10.00 0.59 2.03
N LEU A 97 9.79 0.83 3.32
CA LEU A 97 8.67 1.57 3.87
C LEU A 97 9.19 2.90 4.42
N THR A 98 8.68 4.00 3.91
CA THR A 98 9.10 5.35 4.30
C THR A 98 7.88 6.21 4.64
N GLY A 99 8.13 7.38 5.25
CA GLY A 99 7.06 8.34 5.54
C GLY A 99 5.97 7.77 6.45
N CYS A 100 6.30 6.84 7.36
CA CYS A 100 5.28 6.19 8.16
C CYS A 100 4.64 7.16 9.16
N ALA A 101 3.32 7.32 9.05
CA ALA A 101 2.50 8.15 9.91
C ALA A 101 1.45 7.30 10.62
N SER A 102 1.34 7.47 11.94
CA SER A 102 0.35 6.79 12.77
C SER A 102 -0.65 7.80 13.34
N ALA A 103 -1.94 7.46 13.28
CA ALA A 103 -2.99 8.22 13.95
C ALA A 103 -3.17 7.79 15.43
N GLY A 104 -2.48 6.73 15.89
CA GLY A 104 -2.65 6.15 17.21
C GLY A 104 -1.34 6.03 17.99
N ARG A 105 -1.44 5.84 19.31
CA ARG A 105 -0.26 5.68 20.18
C ARG A 105 0.51 4.38 19.90
N SER A 106 -0.18 3.34 19.45
CA SER A 106 0.37 1.98 19.30
C SER A 106 1.50 1.87 18.26
N ALA A 107 1.60 2.82 17.33
CA ALA A 107 2.60 2.84 16.27
C ALA A 107 3.27 4.22 16.10
N ALA A 108 3.11 5.12 17.08
CA ALA A 108 3.61 6.48 17.02
C ALA A 108 5.14 6.58 16.88
N SER A 109 5.86 5.56 17.34
CA SER A 109 7.33 5.49 17.26
C SER A 109 7.84 4.97 15.92
N LEU A 110 6.99 4.42 15.04
CA LEU A 110 7.43 3.80 13.78
C LEU A 110 7.52 4.87 12.68
N ARG A 111 8.68 5.03 12.06
CA ARG A 111 8.94 6.05 11.03
C ARG A 111 9.27 5.47 9.66
N SER A 112 9.90 4.31 9.65
CA SER A 112 10.22 3.57 8.44
C SER A 112 10.27 2.08 8.72
N GLY A 113 10.42 1.28 7.66
CA GLY A 113 10.55 -0.16 7.78
C GLY A 113 11.23 -0.78 6.57
N TRP A 114 11.78 -1.98 6.78
CA TRP A 114 12.28 -2.83 5.72
C TRP A 114 11.47 -4.12 5.71
N ALA A 115 10.90 -4.48 4.57
CA ALA A 115 10.03 -5.63 4.44
C ALA A 115 10.62 -6.67 3.48
N VAL A 116 10.64 -7.93 3.90
CA VAL A 116 11.08 -9.07 3.08
C VAL A 116 9.86 -9.92 2.71
N LEU A 117 9.60 -10.06 1.42
CA LEU A 117 8.48 -10.80 0.85
C LEU A 117 8.90 -12.20 0.39
N LYS A 118 8.07 -13.20 0.73
CA LYS A 118 8.09 -14.52 0.10
C LYS A 118 6.67 -15.00 -0.11
N ALA A 119 6.29 -15.27 -1.36
CA ALA A 119 4.95 -15.72 -1.71
C ALA A 119 4.93 -16.68 -2.90
N THR A 120 3.78 -17.31 -3.09
CA THR A 120 3.41 -18.07 -4.28
C THR A 120 2.03 -17.58 -4.74
N ALA A 121 1.81 -17.56 -6.04
CA ALA A 121 0.53 -17.17 -6.63
C ALA A 121 0.30 -17.90 -7.95
N GLN A 122 -0.94 -17.91 -8.42
CA GLN A 122 -1.23 -18.10 -9.84
C GLN A 122 -1.29 -16.72 -10.49
N ALA A 123 -0.41 -16.44 -11.45
CA ALA A 123 -0.29 -15.12 -12.07
C ALA A 123 -0.23 -15.21 -13.60
N SER A 124 -0.77 -14.18 -14.23
CA SER A 124 -0.57 -13.82 -15.63
C SER A 124 -0.29 -12.31 -15.75
N CYS A 125 0.02 -11.84 -16.96
CA CYS A 125 0.19 -10.41 -17.23
C CYS A 125 -1.06 -9.56 -16.90
N THR A 126 -2.24 -10.17 -16.79
CA THR A 126 -3.53 -9.49 -16.58
C THR A 126 -4.20 -9.87 -15.27
N SER A 127 -3.68 -10.84 -14.51
CA SER A 127 -4.40 -11.33 -13.33
C SER A 127 -3.51 -12.03 -12.32
N VAL A 128 -3.97 -12.04 -11.07
CA VAL A 128 -3.40 -12.86 -10.01
C VAL A 128 -4.49 -13.46 -9.13
N ARG A 129 -4.26 -14.67 -8.61
CA ARG A 129 -5.13 -15.34 -7.65
C ARG A 129 -4.35 -16.33 -6.80
N GLN A 130 -5.00 -16.86 -5.76
CA GLN A 130 -4.43 -17.86 -4.85
C GLN A 130 -3.08 -17.42 -4.26
N VAL A 131 -2.98 -16.14 -3.90
CA VAL A 131 -1.76 -15.61 -3.28
C VAL A 131 -1.62 -16.18 -1.89
N ARG A 132 -0.48 -16.81 -1.63
CA ARG A 132 -0.12 -17.37 -0.32
C ARG A 132 1.33 -17.03 -0.02
N GLY A 133 1.55 -16.37 1.10
CA GLY A 133 2.91 -15.97 1.47
C GLY A 133 2.99 -15.31 2.83
N SER A 134 4.16 -14.72 3.06
CA SER A 134 4.45 -13.95 4.27
C SER A 134 5.37 -12.79 3.94
N VAL A 135 5.19 -11.71 4.70
CA VAL A 135 6.10 -10.57 4.74
C VAL A 135 6.63 -10.42 6.16
N LEU A 136 7.93 -10.30 6.31
CA LEU A 136 8.56 -9.90 7.58
C LEU A 136 8.97 -8.44 7.46
N VAL A 137 8.43 -7.60 8.33
CA VAL A 137 8.74 -6.17 8.39
C VAL A 137 9.60 -5.92 9.63
N THR A 138 10.76 -5.30 9.44
CA THR A 138 11.57 -4.71 10.51
C THR A 138 11.29 -3.21 10.54
N TRP A 139 10.87 -2.70 11.69
CA TRP A 139 10.53 -1.29 11.85
C TRP A 139 11.68 -0.50 12.45
N PHE A 140 11.74 0.78 12.10
CA PHE A 140 12.73 1.71 12.63
C PHE A 140 12.05 2.95 13.19
N ASP A 141 12.65 3.51 14.25
CA ASP A 141 12.21 4.76 14.86
C ASP A 141 12.80 6.00 14.18
N VAL A 142 12.54 7.18 14.75
CA VAL A 142 13.05 8.46 14.24
C VAL A 142 14.57 8.57 14.26
N THR A 143 15.25 7.78 15.09
CA THR A 143 16.71 7.72 15.18
C THR A 143 17.32 6.69 14.22
N GLY A 144 16.48 5.98 13.46
CA GLY A 144 16.91 4.89 12.58
C GLY A 144 17.22 3.58 13.32
N ARG A 145 16.88 3.47 14.62
CA ARG A 145 17.11 2.25 15.40
C ARG A 145 15.97 1.25 15.24
N PRO A 146 16.24 -0.07 15.29
CA PRO A 146 15.19 -1.08 15.24
C PRO A 146 14.17 -0.91 16.37
N ALA A 147 12.89 -0.75 16.02
CA ALA A 147 11.78 -0.51 16.95
C ALA A 147 10.84 -1.73 17.12
N GLY A 148 11.17 -2.84 16.46
CA GLY A 148 10.46 -4.11 16.51
C GLY A 148 10.25 -4.73 15.12
N THR A 149 9.52 -5.83 15.08
CA THR A 149 9.18 -6.53 13.83
C THR A 149 7.68 -6.81 13.74
N SER A 150 7.18 -7.05 12.53
CA SER A 150 5.82 -7.52 12.25
C SER A 150 5.85 -8.64 11.22
N LYS A 151 5.07 -9.70 11.44
CA LYS A 151 4.89 -10.77 10.47
C LYS A 151 3.50 -10.68 9.85
N VAL A 152 3.45 -10.39 8.57
CA VAL A 152 2.23 -10.33 7.77
C VAL A 152 2.02 -11.66 7.08
N ARG A 153 0.81 -12.20 7.15
CA ARG A 153 0.36 -13.33 6.33
C ARG A 153 -0.39 -12.79 5.13
N LEU A 154 0.09 -13.14 3.94
CA LEU A 154 -0.55 -12.79 2.68
C LEU A 154 -1.53 -13.89 2.29
N ARG A 155 -2.78 -13.47 2.00
CA ARG A 155 -3.84 -14.36 1.51
C ARG A 155 -4.79 -13.59 0.63
N ALA A 156 -4.79 -13.93 -0.66
CA ALA A 156 -5.80 -13.47 -1.61
C ALA A 156 -6.27 -14.65 -2.46
N ASP A 157 -7.43 -15.21 -2.09
CA ASP A 157 -8.03 -16.31 -2.84
C ASP A 157 -8.85 -15.82 -4.05
N ARG A 158 -9.22 -14.52 -4.05
CA ARG A 158 -9.98 -13.90 -5.13
C ARG A 158 -9.08 -13.48 -6.30
N LEU A 159 -9.67 -13.47 -7.49
CA LEU A 159 -9.04 -12.96 -8.69
C LEU A 159 -8.90 -11.43 -8.60
N VAL A 160 -7.69 -10.93 -8.80
CA VAL A 160 -7.39 -9.50 -8.94
C VAL A 160 -6.92 -9.26 -10.36
N ALA A 161 -7.71 -8.52 -11.14
CA ALA A 161 -7.51 -8.37 -12.59
C ALA A 161 -7.03 -6.98 -13.04
N ARG A 162 -7.16 -5.93 -12.21
CA ARG A 162 -6.74 -4.57 -12.60
C ARG A 162 -5.31 -4.26 -12.19
N HIS A 163 -4.93 -4.60 -10.97
CA HIS A 163 -3.60 -4.34 -10.45
C HIS A 163 -3.08 -5.57 -9.69
N PRO A 164 -2.53 -6.57 -10.40
CA PRO A 164 -2.13 -7.83 -9.77
C PRO A 164 -1.04 -7.65 -8.69
N ALA A 165 -0.28 -6.55 -8.73
CA ALA A 165 0.69 -6.23 -7.69
C ALA A 165 0.05 -5.88 -6.34
N GLU A 166 -1.19 -5.39 -6.30
CA GLU A 166 -1.92 -5.04 -5.06
C GLU A 166 -2.11 -6.28 -4.17
N ALA A 167 -2.39 -7.44 -4.79
CA ALA A 167 -2.61 -8.68 -4.06
C ALA A 167 -1.38 -9.17 -3.27
N LEU A 168 -0.18 -8.66 -3.57
CA LEU A 168 1.06 -8.94 -2.81
C LEU A 168 1.18 -8.08 -1.54
N LEU A 169 0.39 -7.02 -1.44
CA LEU A 169 0.37 -6.08 -0.31
C LEU A 169 -0.91 -6.20 0.54
N ASP A 170 -1.73 -7.21 0.26
CA ASP A 170 -2.95 -7.52 1.01
C ASP A 170 -2.74 -8.68 1.98
N GLY A 171 -3.10 -8.45 3.25
CA GLY A 171 -2.94 -9.49 4.28
C GLY A 171 -3.38 -9.08 5.67
N ALA A 172 -2.87 -9.81 6.65
CA ALA A 172 -3.09 -9.53 8.06
C ALA A 172 -1.79 -9.73 8.85
N VAL A 173 -1.54 -8.84 9.81
CA VAL A 173 -0.41 -8.95 10.72
C VAL A 173 -0.73 -10.02 11.77
N THR A 174 0.01 -11.12 11.71
CA THR A 174 -0.17 -12.30 12.57
C THR A 174 0.71 -12.31 13.81
N ALA A 175 1.77 -11.50 13.84
CA ALA A 175 2.67 -11.40 14.99
C ALA A 175 3.44 -10.08 14.99
N GLY A 176 3.92 -9.68 16.17
CA GLY A 176 4.79 -8.52 16.38
C GLY A 176 4.03 -7.21 16.57
N ARG A 177 4.69 -6.09 16.22
CA ARG A 177 4.05 -4.77 16.20
C ARG A 177 2.82 -4.82 15.29
N LEU A 178 1.74 -4.12 15.62
CA LEU A 178 0.51 -4.09 14.81
C LEU A 178 -0.22 -5.44 14.67
N THR A 179 0.02 -6.42 15.55
CA THR A 179 -0.72 -7.71 15.51
C THR A 179 -2.23 -7.46 15.49
N GLY A 180 -2.92 -8.18 14.61
CA GLY A 180 -4.36 -8.02 14.38
C GLY A 180 -4.71 -7.02 13.27
N ALA A 181 -3.79 -6.13 12.89
CA ALA A 181 -4.05 -5.17 11.82
C ALA A 181 -4.17 -5.84 10.45
N ARG A 182 -5.11 -5.37 9.65
CA ARG A 182 -5.24 -5.69 8.22
C ARG A 182 -4.29 -4.80 7.43
N VAL A 183 -3.62 -5.40 6.47
CA VAL A 183 -2.69 -4.72 5.58
C VAL A 183 -3.34 -4.64 4.21
N HIS A 184 -3.31 -3.44 3.62
CA HIS A 184 -3.72 -3.20 2.25
C HIS A 184 -2.72 -2.25 1.61
N GLY A 185 -2.32 -2.51 0.37
CA GLY A 185 -1.39 -1.64 -0.32
C GLY A 185 -1.64 -1.56 -1.82
N VAL A 186 -1.21 -0.45 -2.37
CA VAL A 186 -1.19 -0.20 -3.81
C VAL A 186 0.24 -0.05 -4.26
N LEU A 187 0.59 -0.69 -5.38
CA LEU A 187 1.90 -0.63 -5.99
C LEU A 187 1.73 -0.29 -7.47
N ALA A 188 2.11 0.93 -7.85
CA ALA A 188 2.20 1.31 -9.24
C ALA A 188 3.50 0.76 -9.82
N ALA A 189 3.39 -0.04 -10.87
CA ALA A 189 4.54 -0.60 -11.57
C ALA A 189 4.50 -0.19 -13.05
N PRO A 190 5.65 0.17 -13.66
CA PRO A 190 5.72 0.64 -15.03
C PRO A 190 5.61 -0.49 -16.07
N ALA A 191 5.41 -1.74 -15.66
CA ALA A 191 5.32 -2.87 -16.58
C ALA A 191 4.14 -2.70 -17.53
N THR A 192 4.43 -2.57 -18.83
CA THR A 192 3.39 -2.50 -19.86
C THR A 192 2.87 -3.90 -20.15
N LEU A 193 1.55 -4.02 -20.39
CA LEU A 193 0.92 -5.29 -20.75
C LEU A 193 1.60 -5.93 -21.97
N LEU A 194 1.99 -5.10 -22.95
CA LEU A 194 2.68 -5.54 -24.15
C LEU A 194 4.06 -6.14 -23.85
N GLY A 195 4.86 -5.50 -22.99
CA GLY A 195 6.18 -6.02 -22.60
C GLY A 195 6.08 -7.35 -21.86
N CYS A 196 5.11 -7.48 -20.96
CA CYS A 196 4.84 -8.77 -20.31
C CYS A 196 4.35 -9.83 -21.31
N ALA A 197 3.55 -9.43 -22.30
CA ALA A 197 3.01 -10.36 -23.29
C ALA A 197 4.08 -10.97 -24.20
N THR A 198 5.07 -10.18 -24.60
CA THR A 198 6.11 -10.59 -25.56
C THR A 198 7.30 -11.26 -24.88
N ALA A 199 7.78 -10.72 -23.76
CA ALA A 199 9.00 -11.19 -23.10
C ALA A 199 8.75 -11.91 -21.76
N GLY A 200 7.54 -11.79 -21.21
CA GLY A 200 7.27 -12.12 -19.82
C GLY A 200 7.85 -11.11 -18.84
N THR A 201 7.65 -11.34 -17.56
CA THR A 201 8.16 -10.47 -16.48
C THR A 201 8.88 -11.32 -15.43
N THR A 202 10.19 -11.14 -15.35
CA THR A 202 11.05 -11.75 -14.33
C THR A 202 11.19 -10.88 -13.09
N THR A 203 11.08 -9.56 -13.26
CA THR A 203 11.22 -8.59 -12.17
C THR A 203 10.14 -7.51 -12.23
N LEU A 204 9.75 -7.00 -11.06
CA LEU A 204 8.82 -5.88 -10.93
C LEU A 204 9.41 -4.87 -9.96
N SER A 205 9.58 -3.65 -10.46
CA SER A 205 9.84 -2.48 -9.64
C SER A 205 8.57 -1.64 -9.55
N GLY A 206 8.34 -0.98 -8.43
CA GLY A 206 7.20 -0.11 -8.25
C GLY A 206 7.26 0.68 -6.96
N ALA A 207 6.38 1.66 -6.87
CA ALA A 207 6.17 2.48 -5.68
C ALA A 207 4.68 2.71 -5.46
N GLY A 208 4.29 3.04 -4.23
CA GLY A 208 2.92 3.32 -3.88
C GLY A 208 2.74 3.50 -2.39
N ARG A 209 1.62 3.00 -1.85
CA ARG A 209 1.23 3.23 -0.46
C ARG A 209 0.71 1.97 0.20
N ILE A 210 1.07 1.78 1.47
CA ILE A 210 0.59 0.68 2.31
C ILE A 210 -0.10 1.23 3.56
N THR A 211 -1.19 0.59 3.96
CA THR A 211 -2.01 0.99 5.11
C THR A 211 -2.28 -0.21 6.02
N PHE A 212 -2.12 0.00 7.31
CA PHE A 212 -2.41 -0.94 8.39
C PHE A 212 -3.64 -0.45 9.15
N ARG A 213 -4.68 -1.29 9.30
CA ARG A 213 -5.97 -0.94 9.92
C ARG A 213 -6.39 -1.94 10.97
#